data_AF-A0A9D2UG19-F1
#
_entry.id   AF-A0A9D2UG19-F1
#
_cell.length_a   1.000
_cell.length_b   1.000
_cell.length_c   1.000
_cell.angle_alpha   90.00
_cell.angle_beta   90.00
_cell.angle_gamma   90.00
#
_symmetry.space_group_name_H-M   'P 1'
#
loop_
_entity.id
_entity.type
_entity.pdbx_description
1 polymer ?
#
loop_
_entity_poly.entity_id
_entity_poly.type
_entity_poly.pdbx_seq_one_letter_code
_entity_poly.pdbx_strand_id
1 'polypeptide(L)' 'VTDMGDTDAKRLIDFSAGLAFALNGHIERVTDKVFLLTPANLEVLGAEGTEVPVALDSDDVTPFNQA' A
#
# COMPACT_ATOMS: atom_id res chain seq x y z
N VAL A 1 0.63 -13.39 19.51
CA VAL A 1 0.29 -12.48 18.40
C VAL A 1 -1.21 -12.29 18.46
N THR A 2 -1.68 -11.06 18.62
CA THR A 2 -3.11 -10.75 18.80
C THR A 2 -3.87 -11.11 17.54
N ASP A 3 -4.68 -12.16 17.62
CA ASP A 3 -5.61 -12.53 16.56
C ASP A 3 -6.71 -11.47 16.49
N MET A 4 -6.93 -10.90 15.31
CA MET A 4 -7.89 -9.82 15.09
C MET A 4 -9.10 -10.41 14.38
N GLY A 5 -10.27 -10.33 15.00
CA GLY A 5 -11.50 -10.83 14.38
C GLY A 5 -11.85 -10.06 13.11
N ASP A 6 -12.52 -10.71 12.16
CA ASP A 6 -12.88 -10.11 10.87
C ASP A 6 -13.70 -8.82 11.02
N THR A 7 -14.53 -8.72 12.06
CA THR A 7 -15.28 -7.51 12.40
C THR A 7 -14.37 -6.34 12.77
N ASP A 8 -13.34 -6.59 13.59
CA ASP A 8 -12.41 -5.55 14.04
C ASP A 8 -11.47 -5.16 12.89
N ALA A 9 -11.02 -6.13 12.09
CA ALA A 9 -10.26 -5.89 10.88
C ALA A 9 -11.04 -4.98 9.91
N LYS A 10 -12.33 -5.25 9.69
CA LYS A 10 -13.18 -4.41 8.85
C LYS A 10 -13.30 -2.98 9.38
N ARG A 11 -13.51 -2.81 10.69
CA ARG A 11 -13.59 -1.48 11.32
C ARG A 11 -12.28 -0.69 11.16
N LEU A 12 -11.15 -1.36 11.29
CA LEU A 12 -9.84 -0.74 11.09
C LEU A 12 -9.64 -0.31 9.62
N ILE A 13 -10.03 -1.15 8.66
CA ILE A 13 -9.96 -0.81 7.24
C ILE A 13 -10.87 0.40 6.94
N ASP A 14 -12.10 0.40 7.46
CA ASP A 14 -13.06 1.51 7.24
C ASP A 14 -12.51 2.82 7.85
N PHE A 15 -11.90 2.77 9.03
CA PHE A 15 -11.24 3.93 9.67
C PHE A 15 -10.05 4.44 8.83
N SER A 16 -9.15 3.54 8.45
CA SER A 16 -7.98 3.84 7.62
C SER A 16 -8.36 4.40 6.26
N ALA A 17 -9.42 3.88 5.62
CA ALA A 17 -9.95 4.40 4.37
C ALA A 17 -10.47 5.83 4.53
N GLY A 18 -11.13 6.15 5.66
CA GLY A 18 -11.53 7.52 5.99
C GLY A 18 -10.34 8.48 6.13
N LEU A 19 -9.24 8.04 6.76
CA LEU A 19 -8.02 8.84 6.88
C LEU A 19 -7.32 9.05 5.53
N ALA A 20 -7.17 7.98 4.74
CA ALA A 20 -6.58 8.07 3.41
C ALA A 20 -7.39 9.04 2.53
N PHE A 21 -8.71 8.92 2.52
CA PHE A 21 -9.58 9.82 1.78
C PHE A 21 -9.47 11.28 2.22
N ALA A 22 -9.51 11.55 3.53
CA ALA A 22 -9.44 12.91 4.06
C ALA A 22 -8.10 13.62 3.76
N LEU A 23 -7.03 12.85 3.58
CA LEU A 23 -5.68 13.36 3.34
C LEU A 23 -5.24 13.22 1.87
N ASN A 24 -6.16 12.89 0.96
CA ASN A 24 -5.88 12.62 -0.46
C ASN A 24 -4.81 11.52 -0.68
N GLY A 25 -4.71 10.57 0.25
CA GLY A 25 -3.93 9.35 0.09
C GLY A 25 -4.75 8.23 -0.55
N HIS A 26 -4.10 7.09 -0.72
CA HIS A 26 -4.67 5.88 -1.32
C HIS A 26 -4.61 4.71 -0.34
N ILE A 27 -5.54 3.77 -0.49
CA ILE A 27 -5.54 2.49 0.21
C ILE A 27 -5.83 1.40 -0.81
N GLU A 28 -5.01 0.35 -0.84
CA GLU A 28 -5.14 -0.78 -1.75
C GLU A 28 -4.94 -2.11 -1.02
N ARG A 29 -5.60 -3.17 -1.50
CA ARG A 29 -5.41 -4.52 -0.96
C ARG A 29 -4.33 -5.23 -1.77
N VAL A 30 -3.22 -5.56 -1.13
CA VAL A 30 -2.09 -6.22 -1.79
C VAL A 30 -2.18 -7.75 -1.72
N THR A 31 -2.70 -8.30 -0.62
CA THR A 31 -2.98 -9.75 -0.44
C THR A 31 -4.15 -9.98 0.52
N ASP A 32 -4.43 -11.23 0.89
CA ASP A 32 -5.53 -11.52 1.82
C ASP A 32 -5.29 -10.86 3.19
N LYS A 33 -6.26 -10.04 3.62
CA LYS A 33 -6.22 -9.25 4.87
C LYS A 33 -4.99 -8.32 5.00
N VAL A 34 -4.28 -8.02 3.92
CA VAL A 34 -3.15 -7.06 3.91
C VAL A 34 -3.46 -5.88 3.00
N PHE A 35 -3.33 -4.68 3.56
CA PHE A 35 -3.62 -3.42 2.89
C PHE A 35 -2.40 -2.50 2.94
N LEU A 36 -2.12 -1.83 1.82
CA LEU A 36 -1.11 -0.79 1.71
C LEU A 36 -1.80 0.58 1.73
N LEU A 37 -1.28 1.49 2.55
CA LEU A 37 -1.71 2.89 2.59
C LEU A 37 -0.59 3.75 2.01
N THR A 38 -0.93 4.60 1.06
CA THR A 38 0.00 5.48 0.38
C THR A 38 -0.39 6.94 0.63
N PRO A 39 0.49 7.78 1.20
CA PRO A 39 0.20 9.20 1.37
C PRO A 39 0.15 9.94 0.03
N ALA A 40 -0.49 11.11 -0.01
CA ALA A 40 -0.73 11.87 -1.24
C ALA A 40 0.53 12.25 -2.04
N ASN A 41 1.69 12.29 -1.39
CA ASN A 41 2.96 12.73 -1.97
C ASN A 41 3.86 11.58 -2.44
N LEU A 42 3.40 10.33 -2.34
CA LEU A 42 4.13 9.15 -2.78
C LEU A 42 3.31 8.42 -3.84
N GLU A 43 4.01 7.87 -4.82
CA GLU A 43 3.44 7.00 -5.85
C GLU A 43 4.03 5.60 -5.69
N VAL A 44 3.18 4.58 -5.83
CA VAL A 44 3.59 3.19 -5.75
C VAL A 44 4.03 2.74 -7.14
N LEU A 45 5.33 2.48 -7.30
CA LEU A 45 5.88 1.96 -8.55
C LEU A 45 5.47 0.49 -8.73
N GLY A 46 5.01 0.13 -9.93
CA GLY A 46 4.62 -1.25 -10.25
C GLY A 46 3.23 -1.66 -9.76
N ALA A 47 2.42 -0.73 -9.24
CA ALA A 47 0.98 -0.94 -9.10
C ALA A 47 0.34 -1.14 -10.49
N GLU A 48 -0.76 -1.90 -10.58
CA GLU A 48 -1.45 -2.13 -11.86
C GLU A 48 -1.84 -0.80 -12.51
N GLY A 49 -1.24 -0.47 -13.65
CA GLY A 49 -1.47 0.77 -14.39
C GLY A 49 -0.44 1.88 -14.16
N THR A 50 0.56 1.69 -13.30
CA THR A 50 1.67 2.64 -13.14
C THR A 50 2.78 2.31 -14.13
N GLU A 51 3.00 3.21 -15.11
CA GLU A 51 4.14 3.11 -16.02
C GLU A 51 5.43 3.32 -15.22
N VAL A 52 6.27 2.30 -15.14
CA VAL A 52 7.60 2.41 -14.53
C VAL A 52 8.43 3.35 -15.41
N PRO A 53 8.89 4.51 -14.91
CA PRO A 53 9.74 5.39 -15.71
C PRO A 53 11.03 4.65 -16.09
N VAL A 54 11.36 4.66 -17.37
CA VAL A 54 12.47 3.90 -18.01
C VAL A 54 13.88 4.33 -17.54
N ALA A 55 13.98 5.14 -16.48
CA ALA A 55 15.23 5.78 -16.02
C ALA A 55 15.80 5.19 -14.72
N LEU A 56 15.29 4.06 -14.24
CA LEU A 56 15.83 3.37 -13.05
C LEU A 56 16.37 2.00 -13.47
N ASP A 57 17.68 1.89 -13.53
CA ASP A 57 18.42 0.67 -13.82
C ASP A 57 17.92 -0.46 -12.91
N SER A 58 17.64 -1.63 -13.48
CA SER A 58 16.90 -2.74 -12.86
C SER A 58 17.53 -3.35 -11.60
N ASP A 59 18.74 -2.90 -11.22
CA ASP A 59 19.51 -3.50 -10.13
C ASP A 59 19.25 -2.86 -8.76
N ASP A 60 18.56 -1.70 -8.68
CA ASP A 60 18.48 -0.90 -7.42
C ASP A 60 17.06 -0.68 -6.86
N VAL A 61 16.00 -1.20 -7.49
CA VAL A 61 14.60 -0.77 -7.20
C VAL A 61 13.89 -1.61 -6.12
N THR A 62 14.54 -2.58 -5.46
CA THR A 62 13.89 -3.31 -4.35
C THR A 62 14.69 -3.23 -3.06
N PRO A 63 14.31 -2.34 -2.10
CA PRO A 63 15.00 -2.23 -0.80
C PRO A 63 14.89 -3.50 0.06
N PHE A 64 14.11 -4.49 -0.37
CA PHE A 64 13.90 -5.76 0.32
C PHE A 64 14.56 -6.97 -0.36
N ASN A 65 15.28 -6.79 -1.48
CA ASN A 65 15.97 -7.89 -2.18
C ASN A 65 17.51 -7.82 -2.07
N GLN A 66 18.02 -7.26 -0.97
CA GLN A 66 19.43 -7.34 -0.65
C GLN A 66 19.68 -8.62 0.16
N ALA A 67 19.83 -9.75 -0.55
CA ALA A 67 20.34 -11.01 -0.03
C ALA A 67 21.74 -11.28 -0.56
#